data_AF-A0A377Q2M6-F1
#
_entry.id   AF-A0A377Q2M6-F1
#
_cell.length_a   1.000
_cell.length_b   1.000
_cell.length_c   1.000
_cell.angle_alpha   90.00
_cell.angle_beta   90.00
_cell.angle_gamma   90.00
#
_symmetry.space_group_name_H-M   'P 1'
#
loop_
_entity.id
_entity.type
_entity.pdbx_description
1 polymer ?
#
loop_
_entity_poly.entity_id
_entity_poly.type
_entity_poly.pdbx_seq_one_letter_code
_entity_poly.pdbx_strand_id
1 'polypeptide(L)'
;MQVPAFPPDEALRVETLRELLILDTPPEARFDNLTRAAAAFFRVQIAVVSLIDANRQWFKSACGLDAKETARDISFCGHAILQDEVFVIEDARSDERFFDNPLVLGEPKIRFYAGAPLKARNGMNLGTLCLIDPAPRKLQDFEIEMLADMARLVVQELEWTKAEVVAI
;
A
#
# COMPACT_ATOMS: atom_id res chain seq x y z
N MET A 1 -12.17 6.30 14.80
CA MET A 1 -11.22 5.45 14.06
C MET A 1 -9.89 5.60 14.76
N GLN A 2 -9.03 4.60 14.70
CA GLN A 2 -7.68 4.73 15.22
C GLN A 2 -6.78 5.34 14.15
N VAL A 3 -6.04 6.39 14.52
CA VAL A 3 -5.01 6.97 13.64
C VAL A 3 -3.78 6.07 13.68
N PRO A 4 -3.14 5.77 12.54
CA PRO A 4 -1.92 4.97 12.53
C PRO A 4 -0.82 5.66 13.32
N ALA A 5 -0.11 4.88 14.14
CA ALA A 5 1.09 5.35 14.80
C ALA A 5 2.22 5.61 13.79
N PHE A 6 3.26 6.28 14.25
CA PHE A 6 4.51 6.38 13.51
C PHE A 6 5.48 5.28 13.98
N PRO A 7 6.21 4.62 13.07
CA PRO A 7 7.33 3.77 13.45
C PRO A 7 8.42 4.60 14.18
N PRO A 8 9.22 3.98 15.06
CA PRO A 8 10.27 4.70 15.81
C PRO A 8 11.23 5.50 14.92
N ASP A 9 11.59 4.95 13.76
CA ASP A 9 12.53 5.54 12.80
C ASP A 9 11.82 6.29 11.64
N GLU A 10 10.67 6.92 11.91
CA GLU A 10 9.85 7.58 10.90
C GLU A 10 10.62 8.59 10.03
N ALA A 11 11.52 9.37 10.62
CA ALA A 11 12.32 10.34 9.88
C ALA A 11 13.19 9.66 8.80
N LEU A 12 13.88 8.57 9.17
CA LEU A 12 14.69 7.78 8.25
C LEU A 12 13.83 7.09 7.18
N ARG A 13 12.66 6.58 7.55
CA ARG A 13 11.71 5.95 6.61
C ARG A 13 11.25 6.94 5.54
N VAL A 14 10.88 8.17 5.93
CA VAL A 14 10.46 9.23 4.99
C VAL A 14 11.62 9.70 4.14
N GLU A 15 12.82 9.86 4.71
CA GLU A 15 14.04 10.18 3.95
C GLU A 15 14.31 9.11 2.88
N THR A 16 14.29 7.84 3.27
CA THR A 16 14.46 6.69 2.36
C THR A 16 13.46 6.72 1.21
N LEU A 17 12.18 7.01 1.48
CA LEU A 17 11.16 7.13 0.46
C LEU A 17 11.45 8.30 -0.51
N ARG A 18 11.86 9.45 0.02
CA ARG A 18 12.14 10.64 -0.78
C ARG A 18 13.37 10.49 -1.67
N GLU A 19 14.37 9.73 -1.22
CA GLU A 19 15.54 9.39 -2.04
C GLU A 19 15.20 8.59 -3.31
N LEU A 20 14.04 7.93 -3.37
CA LEU A 20 13.59 7.24 -4.57
C LEU A 20 13.13 8.20 -5.68
N LEU A 21 12.91 9.48 -5.35
CA LEU A 21 12.40 10.51 -6.28
C LEU A 21 11.12 10.08 -7.03
N ILE A 22 10.31 9.25 -6.39
CA ILE A 22 9.14 8.59 -7.00
C ILE A 22 7.81 9.30 -6.70
N LEU A 23 7.76 10.08 -5.62
CA LEU A 23 6.55 10.83 -5.23
C LEU A 23 6.23 11.91 -6.26
N ASP A 24 4.93 12.14 -6.50
CA ASP A 24 4.40 13.14 -7.44
C ASP A 24 4.87 12.98 -8.90
N THR A 25 5.36 11.79 -9.24
CA THR A 25 5.72 11.44 -10.63
C THR A 25 4.49 10.93 -11.40
N PRO A 26 4.51 11.00 -12.75
CA PRO A 26 3.44 10.43 -13.57
C PRO A 26 3.26 8.91 -13.34
N PRO A 27 2.10 8.35 -13.71
CA PRO A 27 1.90 6.91 -13.78
C PRO A 27 2.94 6.24 -14.68
N GLU A 28 3.35 5.02 -14.34
CA GLU A 28 4.29 4.24 -15.14
C GLU A 28 3.74 2.83 -15.35
N ALA A 29 3.78 2.35 -16.59
CA ALA A 29 3.17 1.09 -17.00
C ALA A 29 3.66 -0.14 -16.18
N ARG A 30 4.90 -0.11 -15.70
CA ARG A 30 5.47 -1.16 -14.83
C ARG A 30 4.71 -1.34 -13.52
N PHE A 31 4.29 -0.25 -12.87
CA PHE A 31 3.47 -0.33 -11.66
C PHE A 31 2.01 -0.65 -11.99
N ASP A 32 1.48 -0.11 -13.09
CA ASP A 32 0.10 -0.36 -13.54
C ASP A 32 -0.13 -1.84 -13.92
N ASN A 33 0.89 -2.48 -14.49
CA ASN A 33 0.84 -3.90 -14.76
C ASN A 33 0.78 -4.73 -13.48
N LEU A 34 1.51 -4.34 -12.43
CA LEU A 34 1.52 -5.04 -11.14
C LEU A 34 0.19 -4.88 -10.40
N THR A 35 -0.37 -3.67 -10.32
CA THR A 35 -1.68 -3.46 -9.68
C THR A 35 -2.81 -4.16 -10.42
N ARG A 36 -2.81 -4.12 -11.76
CA ARG A 36 -3.78 -4.86 -12.59
C ARG A 36 -3.65 -6.37 -12.43
N ALA A 37 -2.42 -6.90 -12.38
CA ALA A 37 -2.18 -8.32 -12.14
C ALA A 37 -2.64 -8.74 -10.74
N ALA A 38 -2.40 -7.91 -9.71
CA ALA A 38 -2.83 -8.18 -8.35
C ALA A 38 -4.37 -8.20 -8.28
N ALA A 39 -5.04 -7.16 -8.78
CA ALA A 39 -6.50 -7.10 -8.82
C ALA A 39 -7.11 -8.33 -9.52
N ALA A 40 -6.52 -8.76 -10.65
CA ALA A 40 -7.00 -9.91 -11.40
C ALA A 40 -6.75 -11.25 -10.69
N PHE A 41 -5.55 -11.47 -10.16
CA PHE A 41 -5.18 -12.72 -9.48
C PHE A 41 -6.04 -12.90 -8.23
N PHE A 42 -6.11 -11.87 -7.39
CA PHE A 42 -6.89 -11.91 -6.17
C PHE A 42 -8.37 -11.76 -6.44
N ARG A 43 -8.83 -11.29 -7.59
CA ARG A 43 -10.26 -11.01 -7.85
C ARG A 43 -10.83 -10.01 -6.83
N VAL A 44 -10.12 -8.91 -6.64
CA VAL A 44 -10.57 -7.78 -5.82
C VAL A 44 -10.90 -6.59 -6.72
N GLN A 45 -11.79 -5.72 -6.27
CA GLN A 45 -12.14 -4.52 -7.03
C GLN A 45 -10.98 -3.53 -7.16
N ILE A 46 -10.16 -3.41 -6.11
CA ILE A 46 -9.12 -2.39 -6.03
C ILE A 46 -7.78 -3.01 -5.64
N ALA A 47 -6.72 -2.61 -6.34
CA ALA A 47 -5.33 -2.89 -5.94
C ALA A 47 -4.46 -1.65 -6.15
N VAL A 48 -3.58 -1.34 -5.19
CA VAL A 48 -2.86 -0.07 -5.15
C VAL A 48 -1.40 -0.28 -4.73
N VAL A 49 -0.47 0.34 -5.46
CA VAL A 49 0.88 0.60 -4.95
C VAL A 49 0.83 1.93 -4.21
N SER A 50 0.81 1.84 -2.88
CA SER A 50 0.60 2.96 -1.98
C SER A 50 1.88 3.29 -1.22
N LEU A 51 2.33 4.54 -1.25
CA LEU A 51 3.53 5.03 -0.57
C LEU A 51 3.14 5.99 0.55
N ILE A 52 3.74 5.83 1.73
CA ILE A 52 3.39 6.60 2.92
C ILE A 52 4.42 7.70 3.13
N ASP A 53 4.06 8.94 2.83
CA ASP A 53 4.86 10.14 3.12
C ASP A 53 4.54 10.64 4.55
N ALA A 54 5.12 11.78 4.95
CA ALA A 54 5.00 12.33 6.30
C ALA A 54 3.53 12.52 6.74
N ASN A 55 2.68 13.07 5.87
CA ASN A 55 1.30 13.42 6.20
C ASN A 55 0.23 12.85 5.24
N ARG A 56 0.66 12.14 4.18
CA ARG A 56 -0.24 11.59 3.16
C ARG A 56 0.12 10.16 2.80
N GLN A 57 -0.89 9.49 2.26
CA GLN A 57 -0.76 8.24 1.53
C GLN A 57 -0.89 8.56 0.04
N TRP A 58 0.19 8.43 -0.72
CA TRP A 58 0.24 8.73 -2.16
C TRP A 58 0.20 7.44 -2.98
N PHE A 59 -0.48 7.44 -4.12
CA PHE A 59 -0.67 6.25 -4.95
C PHE A 59 0.20 6.32 -6.20
N LYS A 60 1.21 5.45 -6.27
CA LYS A 60 2.05 5.34 -7.48
C LYS A 60 1.30 4.70 -8.64
N SER A 61 0.43 3.75 -8.31
CA SER A 61 -0.47 3.09 -9.25
C SER A 61 -1.70 2.62 -8.51
N ALA A 62 -2.85 2.70 -9.15
CA ALA A 62 -4.11 2.22 -8.64
C ALA A 62 -4.91 1.56 -9.77
N CYS A 63 -5.41 0.36 -9.52
CA CYS A 63 -6.40 -0.31 -10.35
C CYS A 63 -7.74 -0.27 -9.60
N GLY A 64 -8.81 0.20 -10.26
CA GLY A 64 -10.16 0.27 -9.68
C GLY A 64 -10.44 1.46 -8.76
N LEU A 65 -9.51 2.42 -8.65
CA LEU A 65 -9.66 3.61 -7.80
C LEU A 65 -9.11 4.86 -8.52
N ASP A 66 -9.92 5.92 -8.58
CA ASP A 66 -9.54 7.19 -9.26
C ASP A 66 -8.77 8.16 -8.36
N ALA A 67 -8.85 7.98 -7.04
CA ALA A 67 -8.10 8.81 -6.10
C ALA A 67 -6.59 8.64 -6.36
N LYS A 68 -5.83 9.72 -6.15
CA LYS A 68 -4.36 9.74 -6.29
C LYS A 68 -3.62 9.75 -4.96
N GLU A 69 -4.30 10.21 -3.92
CA GLU A 69 -3.78 10.22 -2.57
C GLU A 69 -4.94 10.32 -1.57
N THR A 70 -4.61 10.12 -0.30
CA THR A 70 -5.49 10.28 0.86
C THR A 70 -4.66 10.81 2.03
N ALA A 71 -5.31 11.38 3.04
CA ALA A 71 -4.62 11.74 4.28
C ALA A 71 -4.09 10.47 4.98
N ARG A 72 -2.93 10.56 5.63
CA ARG A 72 -2.32 9.40 6.30
C ARG A 72 -3.15 8.93 7.50
N ASP A 73 -3.83 9.83 8.18
CA ASP A 73 -4.64 9.55 9.37
C ASP A 73 -5.82 8.61 9.10
N ILE A 74 -6.41 8.66 7.90
CA ILE A 74 -7.48 7.74 7.46
C ILE A 74 -6.93 6.48 6.76
N SER A 75 -5.61 6.31 6.67
CA SER A 75 -5.00 5.25 5.85
C SER A 75 -4.91 3.90 6.55
N PHE A 76 -5.28 2.86 5.82
CA PHE A 76 -5.02 1.47 6.21
C PHE A 76 -3.53 1.13 6.08
N CYS A 77 -2.89 1.61 5.01
CA CYS A 77 -1.48 1.35 4.75
C CYS A 77 -0.58 1.99 5.82
N GLY A 78 -0.99 3.11 6.44
CA GLY A 78 -0.27 3.68 7.57
C GLY A 78 -0.19 2.74 8.78
N HIS A 79 -1.17 1.87 8.97
CA HIS A 79 -1.13 0.80 9.98
C HIS A 79 -0.29 -0.38 9.50
N ALA A 80 -0.41 -0.74 8.22
CA ALA A 80 0.29 -1.88 7.63
C ALA A 80 1.83 -1.73 7.68
N ILE A 81 2.37 -0.52 7.50
CA ILE A 81 3.82 -0.30 7.52
C ILE A 81 4.47 -0.50 8.90
N LEU A 82 3.68 -0.66 9.97
CA LEU A 82 4.16 -0.85 11.34
C LEU A 82 4.59 -2.29 11.65
N GLN A 83 4.42 -3.21 10.70
CA GLN A 83 4.82 -4.62 10.80
C GLN A 83 5.45 -5.08 9.48
N ASP A 84 6.11 -6.24 9.50
CA ASP A 84 6.79 -6.79 8.31
C ASP A 84 5.90 -7.75 7.52
N GLU A 85 4.90 -8.31 8.19
CA GLU A 85 3.97 -9.29 7.64
C GLU A 85 2.80 -8.62 6.92
N VAL A 86 2.18 -9.37 6.02
CA VAL A 86 0.95 -8.93 5.35
C VAL A 86 -0.11 -8.58 6.39
N PHE A 87 -0.59 -7.35 6.33
CA PHE A 87 -1.61 -6.83 7.22
C PHE A 87 -2.99 -7.09 6.63
N VAL A 88 -3.77 -8.00 7.24
CA VAL A 88 -5.08 -8.44 6.74
C VAL A 88 -6.20 -7.98 7.67
N ILE A 89 -7.27 -7.45 7.07
CA ILE A 89 -8.54 -7.11 7.71
C ILE A 89 -9.64 -7.77 6.88
N GLU A 90 -10.26 -8.79 7.45
CA GLU A 90 -11.31 -9.53 6.76
C GLU A 90 -12.60 -8.70 6.61
N ASP A 91 -12.92 -7.88 7.62
CA ASP A 91 -14.05 -6.97 7.63
C ASP A 91 -13.77 -5.70 8.47
N ALA A 92 -13.51 -4.58 7.79
CA ALA A 92 -13.19 -3.29 8.38
C ALA A 92 -14.36 -2.70 9.20
N ARG A 93 -15.61 -3.12 8.98
CA ARG A 93 -16.74 -2.71 9.84
C ARG A 93 -16.72 -3.38 11.22
N SER A 94 -16.01 -4.50 11.34
CA SER A 94 -15.87 -5.24 12.59
C SER A 94 -14.52 -4.99 13.27
N ASP A 95 -13.64 -4.20 12.65
CA ASP A 95 -12.32 -3.87 13.17
C ASP A 95 -12.36 -2.55 13.95
N GLU A 96 -11.98 -2.60 15.23
CA GLU A 96 -12.00 -1.45 16.15
C GLU A 96 -11.17 -0.25 15.63
N ARG A 97 -10.17 -0.49 14.78
CA ARG A 97 -9.33 0.56 14.21
C ARG A 97 -10.03 1.31 13.08
N PHE A 98 -10.96 0.67 12.36
CA PHE A 98 -11.48 1.16 11.09
C PHE A 98 -13.01 1.28 10.99
N PHE A 99 -13.78 0.77 11.95
CA PHE A 99 -15.25 0.68 11.83
C PHE A 99 -15.97 2.01 11.53
N ASP A 100 -15.42 3.13 11.97
CA ASP A 100 -15.90 4.50 11.75
C ASP A 100 -14.97 5.33 10.84
N ASN A 101 -14.04 4.68 10.12
CA ASN A 101 -13.18 5.33 9.13
C ASN A 101 -14.02 5.85 7.94
N PRO A 102 -13.77 7.07 7.43
CA PRO A 102 -14.50 7.63 6.28
C PRO A 102 -14.50 6.74 5.03
N LEU A 103 -13.42 5.98 4.78
CA LEU A 103 -13.31 5.07 3.63
C LEU A 103 -14.12 3.77 3.80
N VAL A 104 -14.52 3.45 5.03
CA VAL A 104 -15.39 2.30 5.38
C VAL A 104 -16.87 2.71 5.37
N LEU A 105 -17.17 3.90 5.90
CA LEU A 105 -18.53 4.43 5.96
C LEU A 105 -19.00 5.06 4.65
N GLY A 106 -18.10 5.76 3.96
CA GLY A 106 -18.32 6.38 2.65
C GLY A 106 -17.65 5.57 1.54
N GLU A 107 -17.58 6.14 0.33
CA GLU A 107 -16.87 5.49 -0.79
C GLU A 107 -15.36 5.34 -0.48
N PRO A 108 -14.72 4.21 -0.84
CA PRO A 108 -15.24 3.11 -1.66
C PRO A 108 -15.94 1.98 -0.85
N LYS A 109 -16.36 2.26 0.38
CA LYS A 109 -17.03 1.32 1.30
C LYS A 109 -16.17 0.10 1.62
N ILE A 110 -14.91 0.34 1.97
CA ILE A 110 -13.92 -0.69 2.27
C ILE A 110 -14.48 -1.66 3.31
N ARG A 111 -14.51 -2.94 2.96
CA ARG A 111 -14.80 -4.04 3.89
C ARG A 111 -13.60 -4.94 4.04
N PHE A 112 -12.97 -5.33 2.95
CA PHE A 112 -11.74 -6.11 2.99
C PHE A 112 -10.53 -5.21 2.70
N TYR A 113 -9.45 -5.44 3.45
CA TYR A 113 -8.14 -4.88 3.17
C TYR A 113 -7.06 -5.95 3.39
N ALA A 114 -6.10 -6.04 2.48
CA ALA A 114 -4.85 -6.75 2.72
C ALA A 114 -3.68 -5.93 2.16
N GLY A 115 -2.69 -5.60 2.98
CA GLY A 115 -1.52 -4.80 2.58
C GLY A 115 -0.22 -5.53 2.86
N ALA A 116 0.57 -5.81 1.83
CA ALA A 116 1.94 -6.30 1.98
C ALA A 116 2.92 -5.12 2.01
N PRO A 117 3.74 -4.99 3.07
CA PRO A 117 4.72 -3.91 3.18
C PRO A 117 5.74 -3.90 2.04
N LEU A 118 6.04 -2.70 1.52
CA LEU A 118 7.11 -2.45 0.54
C LEU A 118 8.40 -2.12 1.29
N LYS A 119 9.15 -3.16 1.65
CA LYS A 119 10.36 -3.06 2.47
C LYS A 119 11.59 -2.75 1.62
N ALA A 120 12.20 -1.59 1.85
CA ALA A 120 13.44 -1.18 1.19
C ALA A 120 14.66 -1.95 1.73
N ARG A 121 15.81 -1.88 1.01
CA ARG A 121 17.06 -2.55 1.41
C ARG A 121 17.55 -2.22 2.82
N ASN A 122 17.30 -1.00 3.29
CA ASN A 122 17.66 -0.57 4.64
C ASN A 122 16.65 -1.01 5.71
N GLY A 123 15.67 -1.85 5.35
CA GLY A 123 14.67 -2.40 6.25
C GLY A 123 13.45 -1.50 6.47
N MET A 124 13.38 -0.33 5.86
CA MET A 124 12.27 0.60 6.04
C MET A 124 11.06 0.21 5.19
N ASN A 125 9.87 0.14 5.81
CA ASN A 125 8.61 -0.08 5.10
C ASN A 125 8.11 1.25 4.51
N LEU A 126 8.24 1.40 3.20
CA LEU A 126 7.96 2.67 2.53
C LEU A 126 6.47 2.85 2.18
N GLY A 127 5.73 1.76 2.16
CA GLY A 127 4.37 1.71 1.66
C GLY A 127 3.83 0.29 1.64
N THR A 128 2.81 0.04 0.81
CA THR A 128 2.24 -1.29 0.59
C THR A 128 1.88 -1.52 -0.88
N LEU A 129 1.91 -2.78 -1.30
CA LEU A 129 0.97 -3.27 -2.30
C LEU A 129 -0.28 -3.73 -1.55
N CYS A 130 -1.41 -3.08 -1.77
CA CYS A 130 -2.63 -3.41 -1.05
C CYS A 130 -3.81 -3.77 -1.96
N LEU A 131 -4.67 -4.63 -1.43
CA LEU A 131 -5.90 -5.14 -2.01
C LEU A 131 -7.08 -4.60 -1.20
N ILE A 132 -8.12 -4.13 -1.88
CA ILE A 132 -9.29 -3.52 -1.26
C ILE A 132 -10.55 -4.05 -1.94
N ASP A 133 -11.56 -4.39 -1.15
CA ASP A 133 -12.86 -4.83 -1.67
C ASP A 133 -14.03 -4.34 -0.79
N PRO A 134 -15.19 -3.99 -1.38
CA PRO A 134 -16.39 -3.63 -0.62
C PRO A 134 -17.14 -4.84 -0.04
N ALA A 135 -16.67 -6.06 -0.26
CA ALA A 135 -17.16 -7.26 0.43
C ALA A 135 -16.11 -7.79 1.43
N PRO A 136 -16.53 -8.33 2.60
CA PRO A 136 -15.62 -9.04 3.49
C PRO A 136 -14.97 -10.25 2.81
N ARG A 137 -13.73 -10.55 3.20
CA ARG A 137 -12.99 -11.67 2.61
C ARG A 137 -11.93 -12.20 3.55
N LYS A 138 -11.71 -13.51 3.48
CA LYS A 138 -10.59 -14.21 4.11
C LYS A 138 -9.61 -14.68 3.04
N LEU A 139 -8.33 -14.34 3.19
CA LEU A 139 -7.27 -14.88 2.34
C LEU A 139 -6.85 -16.28 2.82
N GLN A 140 -6.49 -17.12 1.87
CA GLN A 140 -5.78 -18.37 2.11
C GLN A 140 -4.27 -18.12 2.24
N ASP A 141 -3.54 -19.04 2.85
CA ASP A 141 -2.09 -18.89 3.08
C ASP A 141 -1.30 -18.63 1.78
N PHE A 142 -1.63 -19.35 0.71
CA PHE A 142 -1.00 -19.14 -0.60
C PHE A 142 -1.30 -17.75 -1.20
N GLU A 143 -2.46 -17.15 -0.86
CA GLU A 143 -2.80 -15.80 -1.30
C GLU A 143 -1.97 -14.76 -0.53
N ILE A 144 -1.73 -14.99 0.76
CA ILE A 144 -0.87 -14.15 1.60
C ILE A 144 0.57 -14.20 1.07
N GLU A 145 1.09 -15.40 0.80
CA GLU A 145 2.42 -15.60 0.23
C GLU A 145 2.54 -14.92 -1.14
N MET A 146 1.55 -15.10 -2.03
CA MET A 146 1.54 -14.45 -3.33
C MET A 146 1.53 -12.91 -3.20
N LEU A 147 0.77 -12.35 -2.27
CA LEU A 147 0.72 -10.90 -2.09
C LEU A 147 2.07 -10.36 -1.62
N ALA A 148 2.74 -11.08 -0.71
CA ALA A 148 4.10 -10.75 -0.29
C ALA A 148 5.11 -10.86 -1.45
N ASP A 149 5.01 -11.89 -2.29
CA ASP A 149 5.86 -12.06 -3.47
C ASP A 149 5.66 -10.91 -4.48
N MET A 150 4.42 -10.53 -4.77
CA MET A 150 4.10 -9.40 -5.64
C MET A 150 4.60 -8.06 -5.07
N ALA A 151 4.55 -7.88 -3.75
CA ALA A 151 5.13 -6.70 -3.10
C ALA A 151 6.65 -6.63 -3.30
N ARG A 152 7.37 -7.77 -3.29
CA ARG A 152 8.81 -7.78 -3.62
C ARG A 152 9.09 -7.38 -5.07
N LEU A 153 8.20 -7.70 -6.01
CA LEU A 153 8.32 -7.22 -7.40
C LEU A 153 8.15 -5.70 -7.47
N VAL A 154 7.19 -5.13 -6.73
CA VAL A 154 7.03 -3.67 -6.64
C VAL A 154 8.29 -3.01 -6.06
N VAL A 155 8.90 -3.59 -5.03
CA VAL A 155 10.16 -3.08 -4.46
C VAL A 155 11.29 -3.10 -5.50
N GLN A 156 11.41 -4.15 -6.30
CA GLN A 156 12.41 -4.21 -7.38
C GLN A 156 12.22 -3.06 -8.38
N GLU A 157 10.98 -2.76 -8.77
CA GLU A 157 10.68 -1.64 -9.67
C GLU A 157 11.00 -0.27 -9.04
N LEU A 158 10.70 -0.10 -7.74
CA LEU A 158 11.04 1.13 -7.01
C LEU A 158 12.55 1.37 -6.99
N GLU A 159 13.33 0.32 -6.73
CA GLU A 159 14.79 0.41 -6.66
C GLU A 159 15.46 0.60 -8.03
N TRP A 160 14.87 0.05 -9.09
CA TRP A 160 15.40 0.21 -10.45
C TRP A 160 15.47 1.70 -10.87
N THR A 161 14.53 2.52 -10.39
CA THR A 161 14.48 3.97 -10.64
C THR A 161 15.74 4.70 -10.17
N LYS A 162 16.40 4.21 -9.11
CA LYS A 162 17.63 4.80 -8.57
C LYS A 162 18.85 4.52 -9.48
N ALA A 163 18.81 3.46 -10.28
CA ALA A 163 19.91 3.07 -11.16
C ALA A 163 20.00 3.92 -12.45
N GLU A 164 18.88 4.39 -12.99
CA GLU A 164 18.88 5.23 -14.21
C GLU A 164 19.28 6.68 -13.93
N VAL A 165 18.94 7.22 -12.74
CA VAL A 165 19.30 8.61 -12.37
C VAL A 165 20.80 8.77 -12.07
N VAL A 166 21.51 7.70 -11.69
CA VAL A 166 22.96 7.71 -11.43
C VAL A 166 23.78 7.48 -12.72
N ALA A 167 23.13 7.07 -13.82
CA ALA A 167 23.79 6.76 -15.09
C ALA A 167 23.83 7.93 -16.09
N ILE A 168 23.47 9.15 -15.67
CA ILE A 168 23.51 10.40 -16.47
C ILE A 168 24.45 11.39 -15.81
#